data_AF-A0A7X8I4D3-F1
#
_entry.id   AF-A0A7X8I4D3-F1
#
_cell.length_a   1.000
_cell.length_b   1.000
_cell.length_c   1.000
_cell.angle_alpha   90.00
_cell.angle_beta   90.00
_cell.angle_gamma   90.00
#
_symmetry.space_group_name_H-M   'P 1'
#
loop_
_entity.id
_entity.type
_entity.pdbx_description
1 polymer ?
#
loop_
_entity_poly.entity_id
_entity_poly.type
_entity_poly.pdbx_seq_one_letter_code
_entity_poly.pdbx_strand_id
1 'polypeptide(L)'
;MAVEPAPVVVAPVVEELVYPYGVRPIVKNADGNEVFDLVILHTNDVKGNILTENGGVGIAKLSTALKAGRELTDNWLLLNTGYVGEIPAEAALIAAWVVDEMGYDAYLPQAVQIELGIEGTEKAIPLAANVLDAEEYLLFQPYQVYDFNGFMVGVVGIVAPKPVSGVSFDADVILDNAQWAVDIAREYVDY
;
A
#
# COMPACT_ATOMS: atom_id res chain seq x y z
N MET A 1 11.77 7.65 -61.57
CA MET A 1 12.44 7.46 -60.27
C MET A 1 11.42 6.87 -59.33
N ALA A 2 11.63 5.63 -58.87
CA ALA A 2 10.80 5.04 -57.82
C ALA A 2 11.26 5.64 -56.49
N VAL A 3 10.31 6.18 -55.71
CA VAL A 3 10.57 6.68 -54.36
C VAL A 3 10.58 5.45 -53.44
N GLU A 4 11.74 5.14 -52.86
CA GLU A 4 11.83 4.11 -51.82
C GLU A 4 11.05 4.57 -50.59
N PRO A 5 10.21 3.70 -49.98
CA PRO A 5 9.51 4.06 -48.76
C PRO A 5 10.51 4.22 -47.60
N ALA A 6 10.34 5.29 -46.83
CA ALA A 6 11.16 5.56 -45.66
C ALA A 6 11.06 4.41 -44.64
N PRO A 7 12.17 4.07 -43.95
CA PRO A 7 12.18 3.00 -42.96
C PRO A 7 11.22 3.33 -41.83
N VAL A 8 10.31 2.38 -41.55
CA VAL A 8 9.41 2.45 -40.40
C VAL A 8 10.26 2.26 -39.14
N VAL A 9 10.43 3.33 -38.36
CA VAL A 9 11.07 3.25 -37.04
C VAL A 9 10.08 2.57 -36.11
N VAL A 10 10.33 1.29 -35.82
CA VAL A 10 9.61 0.57 -34.77
C VAL A 10 10.08 1.12 -33.44
N ALA A 11 9.21 1.84 -32.73
CA ALA A 11 9.51 2.29 -31.36
C ALA A 11 9.78 1.06 -30.47
N PRO A 12 10.79 1.11 -29.58
CA PRO A 12 11.06 0.00 -28.69
C PRO A 12 9.81 -0.26 -27.83
N VAL A 13 9.36 -1.52 -27.81
CA VAL A 13 8.35 -1.97 -26.86
C VAL A 13 9.01 -1.92 -25.49
N VAL A 14 8.59 -0.98 -24.65
CA VAL A 14 8.97 -0.98 -23.23
C VAL A 14 8.27 -2.19 -22.61
N GLU A 15 9.03 -3.22 -22.24
CA GLU A 15 8.47 -4.34 -21.48
C GLU A 15 7.92 -3.79 -20.16
N GLU A 16 6.63 -4.00 -19.94
CA GLU A 16 5.97 -3.59 -18.70
C GLU A 16 6.56 -4.41 -17.55
N LEU A 17 7.18 -3.73 -16.59
CA LEU A 17 7.78 -4.39 -15.42
C LEU A 17 6.67 -4.94 -14.53
N VAL A 18 6.60 -6.26 -14.41
CA VAL A 18 5.64 -6.97 -13.54
C VAL A 18 6.41 -7.79 -12.51
N TYR A 19 6.18 -7.51 -11.24
CA TYR A 19 6.76 -8.22 -10.10
C TYR A 19 5.91 -9.45 -9.71
N PRO A 20 6.42 -10.36 -8.85
CA PRO A 20 5.64 -11.48 -8.33
C PRO A 20 4.26 -11.08 -7.79
N TYR A 21 3.28 -11.98 -7.92
CA TYR A 21 1.87 -11.73 -7.63
C TYR A 21 1.19 -10.71 -8.56
N GLY A 22 1.82 -10.37 -9.70
CA GLY A 22 1.25 -9.48 -10.70
C GLY A 22 1.36 -7.99 -10.34
N VAL A 23 2.16 -7.65 -9.32
CA VAL A 23 2.35 -6.27 -8.85
C VAL A 23 3.03 -5.44 -9.94
N ARG A 24 2.43 -4.31 -10.29
CA ARG A 24 2.97 -3.32 -11.24
C ARG A 24 3.36 -2.05 -10.51
N PRO A 25 4.51 -1.42 -10.83
CA PRO A 25 4.86 -0.13 -10.24
C PRO A 25 3.75 0.90 -10.44
N ILE A 26 3.40 1.63 -9.38
CA ILE A 26 2.53 2.81 -9.46
C ILE A 26 3.42 4.03 -9.55
N VAL A 27 3.38 4.72 -10.69
CA VAL A 27 4.12 5.98 -10.88
C VAL A 27 3.51 7.06 -10.02
N LYS A 28 4.25 7.49 -9.00
CA LYS A 28 3.88 8.58 -8.08
C LYS A 28 4.41 9.91 -8.55
N ASN A 29 5.60 9.94 -9.13
CA ASN A 29 6.19 11.12 -9.74
C ASN A 29 7.11 10.70 -10.90
N ALA A 30 7.05 11.41 -12.03
CA ALA A 30 7.88 11.16 -13.21
C ALA A 30 8.44 12.47 -13.81
N ASP A 31 8.67 13.48 -12.96
CA ASP A 31 9.14 14.80 -13.37
C ASP A 31 10.61 14.79 -13.81
N GLY A 32 11.34 13.70 -13.58
CA GLY A 32 12.72 13.50 -13.97
C GLY A 32 13.74 14.10 -13.02
N ASN A 33 13.33 14.43 -11.79
CA ASN A 33 14.23 15.00 -10.78
C ASN A 33 15.23 13.94 -10.29
N GLU A 34 16.52 14.21 -10.43
CA GLU A 34 17.60 13.34 -9.93
C GLU A 34 17.79 13.41 -8.41
N VAL A 35 17.35 14.52 -7.79
CA VAL A 35 17.40 14.74 -6.34
C VAL A 35 16.03 15.22 -5.89
N PHE A 36 15.44 14.50 -4.94
CA PHE A 36 14.14 14.82 -4.37
C PHE A 36 14.04 14.26 -2.95
N ASP A 37 13.13 14.83 -2.15
CA ASP A 37 12.76 14.29 -0.85
C ASP A 37 11.57 13.35 -1.01
N LEU A 38 11.69 12.11 -0.53
CA LEU A 38 10.56 11.19 -0.36
C LEU A 38 9.90 11.46 0.99
N VAL A 39 8.62 11.84 0.98
CA VAL A 39 7.84 12.07 2.20
C VAL A 39 6.99 10.84 2.48
N ILE A 40 7.37 10.07 3.50
CA ILE A 40 6.55 8.97 4.01
C ILE A 40 5.74 9.51 5.19
N LEU A 41 4.43 9.59 5.00
CA LEU A 41 3.51 9.94 6.07
C LEU A 41 2.64 8.73 6.40
N HIS A 42 2.42 8.48 7.68
CA HIS A 42 1.54 7.41 8.09
C HIS A 42 0.61 7.82 9.22
N THR A 43 -0.53 7.14 9.28
CA THR A 43 -1.37 7.07 10.48
C THR A 43 -1.42 5.65 11.01
N ASN A 44 -1.72 5.53 12.29
CA ASN A 44 -2.17 4.29 12.91
C ASN A 44 -3.29 4.62 13.90
N ASP A 45 -4.17 3.65 14.13
CA ASP A 45 -5.15 3.68 15.22
C ASP A 45 -6.00 4.96 15.26
N VAL A 46 -6.48 5.40 14.09
CA VAL A 46 -7.36 6.57 13.94
C VAL A 46 -8.65 6.43 14.77
N LYS A 47 -9.07 5.18 15.04
CA LYS A 47 -10.09 4.81 16.03
C LYS A 47 -11.38 5.65 15.97
N GLY A 48 -11.85 5.96 14.77
CA GLY A 48 -13.10 6.69 14.58
C GLY A 48 -13.05 8.11 15.14
N ASN A 49 -11.88 8.69 15.35
CA ASN A 49 -11.73 10.10 15.74
C ASN A 49 -12.04 11.03 14.54
N ILE A 50 -13.17 10.81 13.89
CA ILE A 50 -13.67 11.55 12.75
C ILE A 50 -14.12 12.95 13.20
N LEU A 51 -14.78 13.01 14.36
CA LEU A 51 -15.51 14.19 14.85
C LEU A 51 -14.80 14.98 15.95
N THR A 52 -13.55 14.67 16.28
CA THR A 52 -12.76 15.38 17.33
C THR A 52 -13.38 15.37 18.74
N GLU A 53 -14.30 14.46 19.04
CA GLU A 53 -15.02 14.43 20.34
C GLU A 53 -14.07 14.32 21.55
N ASN A 54 -12.88 13.77 21.34
CA ASN A 54 -11.83 13.63 22.34
C ASN A 54 -10.75 14.73 22.29
N GLY A 55 -10.98 15.84 21.58
CA GLY A 55 -10.06 16.99 21.52
C GLY A 55 -8.84 16.82 20.60
N GLY A 56 -8.83 15.82 19.72
CA GLY A 56 -7.73 15.53 18.78
C GLY A 56 -7.73 16.35 17.48
N VAL A 57 -6.82 15.99 16.57
CA VAL A 57 -6.73 16.57 15.21
C VAL A 57 -8.03 16.32 14.44
N GLY A 58 -8.50 15.09 14.46
CA GLY A 58 -9.65 14.64 13.68
C GLY A 58 -9.40 14.58 12.18
N ILE A 59 -10.28 13.88 11.46
CA ILE A 59 -10.10 13.64 10.01
C ILE A 59 -10.11 14.95 9.21
N ALA A 60 -10.95 15.92 9.59
CA ALA A 60 -11.02 17.19 8.88
C ALA A 60 -9.70 17.99 8.92
N LYS A 61 -9.10 18.16 10.11
CA LYS A 61 -7.82 18.89 10.22
C LYS A 61 -6.67 18.09 9.62
N LEU A 62 -6.70 16.76 9.73
CA LEU A 62 -5.72 15.91 9.05
C LEU A 62 -5.82 16.10 7.53
N SER A 63 -7.02 16.07 6.96
CA SER A 63 -7.24 16.33 5.52
C SER A 63 -6.71 17.71 5.10
N THR A 64 -6.92 18.75 5.90
CA THR A 64 -6.33 20.09 5.64
C THR A 64 -4.81 20.05 5.65
N ALA A 65 -4.20 19.38 6.63
CA ALA A 65 -2.74 19.25 6.71
C ALA A 65 -2.17 18.44 5.53
N LEU A 66 -2.85 17.37 5.11
CA LEU A 66 -2.48 16.57 3.93
C LEU A 66 -2.52 17.42 2.65
N LYS A 67 -3.56 18.24 2.47
CA LYS A 67 -3.67 19.15 1.32
C LYS A 67 -2.53 20.16 1.30
N ALA A 68 -2.28 20.84 2.42
CA ALA A 68 -1.19 21.80 2.54
C ALA A 68 0.19 21.15 2.32
N GLY A 69 0.38 19.91 2.79
CA GLY A 69 1.63 19.18 2.58
C GLY A 69 1.86 18.76 1.13
N ARG A 70 0.80 18.31 0.43
CA ARG A 70 0.86 17.96 -1.00
C ARG A 70 1.13 19.17 -1.89
N GLU A 71 0.72 20.38 -1.50
CA GLU A 71 1.09 21.61 -2.21
C GLU A 71 2.61 21.90 -2.22
N LEU A 72 3.38 21.30 -1.30
CA LEU A 72 4.83 21.46 -1.22
C LEU A 72 5.57 20.47 -2.12
N THR A 73 5.08 19.23 -2.24
CA THR A 73 5.65 18.19 -3.08
C THR A 73 4.67 17.04 -3.30
N ASP A 74 4.71 16.44 -4.48
CA ASP A 74 3.94 15.25 -4.83
C ASP A 74 4.67 13.93 -4.52
N ASN A 75 5.90 13.99 -4.00
CA ASN A 75 6.71 12.82 -3.63
C ASN A 75 6.26 12.19 -2.31
N TRP A 76 4.95 11.96 -2.17
CA TRP A 76 4.32 11.44 -0.97
C TRP A 76 3.97 9.97 -1.11
N LEU A 77 4.22 9.24 -0.03
CA LEU A 77 3.64 7.94 0.24
C LEU A 77 2.83 8.03 1.54
N LEU A 78 1.51 7.95 1.43
CA LEU A 78 0.59 8.07 2.55
C LEU A 78 0.04 6.69 2.95
N LEU A 79 0.34 6.23 4.16
CA LEU A 79 0.04 4.86 4.62
C LEU A 79 -0.86 4.83 5.86
N ASN A 80 -1.85 3.94 5.91
CA ASN A 80 -2.56 3.64 7.16
C ASN A 80 -2.19 2.26 7.71
N THR A 81 -1.49 2.27 8.84
CA THR A 81 -0.84 1.10 9.44
C THR A 81 -1.58 0.54 10.66
N GLY A 82 -2.79 1.01 10.93
CA GLY A 82 -3.51 0.61 12.15
C GLY A 82 -5.02 0.67 12.05
N TYR A 83 -5.66 0.57 13.22
CA TYR A 83 -7.10 0.39 13.32
C TYR A 83 -7.87 1.69 13.07
N VAL A 84 -8.76 1.69 12.07
CA VAL A 84 -9.53 2.91 11.76
C VAL A 84 -10.72 3.13 12.71
N GLY A 85 -11.06 2.16 13.57
CA GLY A 85 -12.09 2.26 14.61
C GLY A 85 -13.13 1.16 14.56
N GLU A 86 -13.88 0.99 15.66
CA GLU A 86 -15.05 0.10 15.70
C GLU A 86 -16.12 0.70 14.83
N ILE A 87 -16.51 -0.06 13.81
CA ILE A 87 -17.46 0.35 12.80
C ILE A 87 -18.44 -0.82 12.66
N PRO A 88 -19.76 -0.60 12.77
CA PRO A 88 -20.77 -1.63 12.51
C PRO A 88 -20.51 -2.31 11.17
N ALA A 89 -20.82 -3.61 11.03
CA ALA A 89 -20.47 -4.39 9.83
C ALA A 89 -21.04 -3.75 8.54
N GLU A 90 -22.24 -3.18 8.62
CA GLU A 90 -22.90 -2.42 7.55
C GLU A 90 -22.18 -1.11 7.15
N ALA A 91 -21.29 -0.61 8.01
CA ALA A 91 -20.51 0.59 7.83
C ALA A 91 -19.03 0.31 7.51
N ALA A 92 -18.62 -0.95 7.34
CA ALA A 92 -17.26 -1.32 6.91
C ALA A 92 -16.83 -0.60 5.61
N LEU A 93 -17.78 -0.33 4.71
CA LEU A 93 -17.58 0.49 3.52
C LEU A 93 -17.25 1.95 3.84
N ILE A 94 -17.75 2.51 4.95
CA ILE A 94 -17.44 3.87 5.40
C ILE A 94 -16.00 3.95 5.90
N ALA A 95 -15.49 2.90 6.55
CA ALA A 95 -14.10 2.80 6.99
C ALA A 95 -13.13 2.90 5.80
N ALA A 96 -13.42 2.12 4.77
CA ALA A 96 -12.66 2.12 3.54
C ALA A 96 -12.86 3.42 2.75
N TRP A 97 -14.07 3.95 2.71
CA TRP A 97 -14.34 5.26 2.11
C TRP A 97 -13.52 6.38 2.77
N VAL A 98 -13.36 6.37 4.09
CA VAL A 98 -12.48 7.31 4.80
C VAL A 98 -11.02 7.16 4.34
N VAL A 99 -10.56 5.93 4.11
CA VAL A 99 -9.20 5.68 3.60
C VAL A 99 -9.04 6.25 2.19
N ASP A 100 -10.01 6.03 1.30
CA ASP A 100 -9.97 6.57 -0.06
C ASP A 100 -10.07 8.10 -0.11
N GLU A 101 -10.92 8.69 0.73
CA GLU A 101 -11.14 10.15 0.74
C GLU A 101 -9.92 10.89 1.29
N MET A 102 -9.16 10.26 2.19
CA MET A 102 -7.90 10.80 2.68
C MET A 102 -6.77 10.67 1.64
N GLY A 103 -6.95 9.79 0.65
CA GLY A 103 -5.99 9.51 -0.41
C GLY A 103 -4.77 8.76 0.10
N TYR A 104 -4.99 7.75 0.96
CA TYR A 104 -3.94 6.77 1.27
C TYR A 104 -3.55 6.00 0.01
N ASP A 105 -2.28 5.67 -0.10
CA ASP A 105 -1.74 4.82 -1.16
C ASP A 105 -1.91 3.34 -0.84
N ALA A 106 -1.75 3.00 0.44
CA ALA A 106 -1.89 1.64 0.95
C ALA A 106 -2.34 1.65 2.41
N TYR A 107 -2.96 0.56 2.82
CA TYR A 107 -3.38 0.38 4.21
C TYR A 107 -3.37 -1.09 4.64
N LEU A 108 -3.41 -1.35 5.94
CA LEU A 108 -3.57 -2.70 6.47
C LEU A 108 -5.07 -3.08 6.57
N PRO A 109 -5.50 -4.22 6.03
CA PRO A 109 -6.90 -4.63 6.06
C PRO A 109 -7.41 -4.81 7.50
N GLN A 110 -8.66 -4.43 7.75
CA GLN A 110 -9.29 -4.56 9.06
C GLN A 110 -9.99 -5.92 9.18
N ALA A 111 -10.44 -6.27 10.39
CA ALA A 111 -11.05 -7.57 10.66
C ALA A 111 -12.21 -7.88 9.69
N VAL A 112 -13.06 -6.89 9.40
CA VAL A 112 -14.20 -7.06 8.48
C VAL A 112 -13.77 -7.26 7.02
N GLN A 113 -12.74 -6.57 6.54
CA GLN A 113 -12.18 -6.84 5.19
C GLN A 113 -11.60 -8.25 5.11
N ILE A 114 -10.90 -8.69 6.15
CA ILE A 114 -10.31 -10.04 6.22
C ILE A 114 -11.40 -11.10 6.26
N GLU A 115 -12.43 -10.92 7.08
CA GLU A 115 -13.56 -11.86 7.21
C GLU A 115 -14.34 -12.00 5.89
N LEU A 116 -14.49 -10.92 5.14
CA LEU A 116 -15.22 -10.91 3.87
C LEU A 116 -14.34 -11.19 2.65
N GLY A 117 -13.00 -11.18 2.80
CA GLY A 117 -12.07 -11.29 1.68
C GLY A 117 -12.21 -10.17 0.65
N ILE A 118 -12.50 -8.93 1.09
CA ILE A 118 -12.73 -7.78 0.21
C ILE A 118 -11.74 -6.66 0.49
N GLU A 119 -11.40 -5.89 -0.54
CA GLU A 119 -10.53 -4.72 -0.40
C GLU A 119 -11.23 -3.54 0.29
N GLY A 120 -12.53 -3.36 0.08
CA GLY A 120 -13.32 -2.28 0.67
C GLY A 120 -13.08 -0.88 0.10
N THR A 121 -11.87 -0.60 -0.40
CA THR A 121 -11.43 0.68 -1.01
C THR A 121 -11.42 0.60 -2.54
N GLU A 122 -11.55 1.75 -3.21
CA GLU A 122 -11.38 1.91 -4.66
C GLU A 122 -9.96 2.37 -5.04
N LYS A 123 -9.24 3.04 -4.13
CA LYS A 123 -7.94 3.68 -4.45
C LYS A 123 -6.80 3.12 -3.62
N ALA A 124 -6.95 3.06 -2.30
CA ALA A 124 -5.89 2.58 -1.44
C ALA A 124 -5.78 1.05 -1.54
N ILE A 125 -4.57 0.52 -1.60
CA ILE A 125 -4.38 -0.93 -1.74
C ILE A 125 -4.29 -1.57 -0.35
N PRO A 126 -5.12 -2.58 -0.01
CA PRO A 126 -4.94 -3.36 1.20
C PRO A 126 -3.71 -4.27 1.05
N LEU A 127 -2.73 -4.09 1.93
CA LEU A 127 -1.50 -4.88 1.93
C LEU A 127 -1.44 -5.83 3.11
N ALA A 128 -1.25 -7.12 2.84
CA ALA A 128 -0.98 -8.11 3.88
C ALA A 128 -0.19 -9.32 3.33
N ALA A 129 1.07 -9.43 3.73
CA ALA A 129 1.95 -10.52 3.36
C ALA A 129 1.80 -11.75 4.28
N ASN A 130 1.06 -11.62 5.38
CA ASN A 130 0.93 -12.66 6.39
C ASN A 130 -0.51 -13.13 6.64
N VAL A 131 -1.48 -12.68 5.84
CA VAL A 131 -2.89 -13.06 6.03
C VAL A 131 -3.25 -14.12 5.01
N LEU A 132 -3.38 -15.36 5.48
CA LEU A 132 -3.67 -16.53 4.65
C LEU A 132 -5.07 -17.08 4.93
N ASP A 133 -5.71 -17.65 3.91
CA ASP A 133 -6.90 -18.46 4.08
C ASP A 133 -6.58 -19.86 4.65
N ALA A 134 -7.60 -20.71 4.80
CA ALA A 134 -7.46 -22.06 5.32
C ALA A 134 -6.64 -22.99 4.42
N GLU A 135 -6.49 -22.63 3.14
CA GLU A 135 -5.70 -23.33 2.14
C GLU A 135 -4.29 -22.73 1.95
N GLU A 136 -3.88 -21.82 2.84
CA GLU A 136 -2.60 -21.11 2.86
C GLU A 136 -2.36 -20.17 1.65
N TYR A 137 -3.42 -19.74 0.96
CA TYR A 137 -3.32 -18.70 -0.05
C TYR A 137 -3.41 -17.30 0.57
N LEU A 138 -2.64 -16.36 0.02
CA LEU A 138 -2.72 -14.95 0.38
C LEU A 138 -4.11 -14.41 0.08
N LEU A 139 -4.77 -13.85 1.11
CA LEU A 139 -6.07 -13.18 0.96
C LEU A 139 -5.94 -11.78 0.36
N PHE A 140 -4.76 -11.15 0.48
CA PHE A 140 -4.50 -9.80 0.01
C PHE A 140 -3.17 -9.73 -0.72
N GLN A 141 -3.00 -8.65 -1.49
CA GLN A 141 -1.71 -8.35 -2.10
C GLN A 141 -0.64 -8.19 -0.99
N PRO A 142 0.52 -8.85 -1.07
CA PRO A 142 1.51 -8.83 0.02
C PRO A 142 2.28 -7.49 0.11
N TYR A 143 2.53 -6.87 -1.03
CA TYR A 143 3.30 -5.63 -1.16
C TYR A 143 2.89 -4.83 -2.39
N GLN A 144 3.28 -3.56 -2.46
CA GLN A 144 3.13 -2.71 -3.64
C GLN A 144 4.45 -1.98 -3.92
N VAL A 145 4.74 -1.69 -5.19
CA VAL A 145 5.89 -0.87 -5.60
C VAL A 145 5.41 0.47 -6.10
N TYR A 146 6.04 1.55 -5.64
CA TYR A 146 5.77 2.93 -6.03
C TYR A 146 7.02 3.54 -6.67
N ASP A 147 6.85 4.17 -7.82
CA ASP A 147 7.94 4.76 -8.60
C ASP A 147 7.96 6.29 -8.42
N PHE A 148 9.07 6.80 -7.90
CA PHE A 148 9.36 8.22 -7.75
C PHE A 148 10.60 8.59 -8.58
N ASN A 149 10.41 9.16 -9.77
CA ASN A 149 11.51 9.56 -10.66
C ASN A 149 12.49 8.40 -10.99
N GLY A 150 11.99 7.18 -11.14
CA GLY A 150 12.78 5.97 -11.35
C GLY A 150 13.31 5.32 -10.07
N PHE A 151 13.11 5.95 -8.90
CA PHE A 151 13.42 5.37 -7.60
C PHE A 151 12.25 4.51 -7.11
N MET A 152 12.46 3.21 -7.04
CA MET A 152 11.44 2.23 -6.68
C MET A 152 11.36 2.05 -5.16
N VAL A 153 10.17 2.28 -4.60
CA VAL A 153 9.86 2.10 -3.18
C VAL A 153 8.92 0.90 -3.03
N GLY A 154 9.41 -0.18 -2.44
CA GLY A 154 8.59 -1.34 -2.06
C GLY A 154 7.94 -1.14 -0.68
N VAL A 155 6.63 -1.36 -0.59
CA VAL A 155 5.85 -1.28 0.66
C VAL A 155 5.25 -2.65 0.94
N VAL A 156 5.63 -3.27 2.05
CA VAL A 156 5.14 -4.60 2.46
C VAL A 156 4.17 -4.44 3.62
N GLY A 157 3.00 -5.07 3.55
CA GLY A 157 2.00 -5.02 4.61
C GLY A 157 2.14 -6.20 5.58
N ILE A 158 2.15 -5.93 6.88
CA ILE A 158 2.13 -6.98 7.93
C ILE A 158 1.01 -6.67 8.90
N VAL A 159 0.07 -7.59 9.06
CA VAL A 159 -1.13 -7.43 9.87
C VAL A 159 -0.97 -8.19 11.18
N ALA A 160 -1.10 -7.48 12.30
CA ALA A 160 -1.15 -8.14 13.61
C ALA A 160 -2.33 -9.13 13.69
N PRO A 161 -2.18 -10.30 14.35
CA PRO A 161 -3.24 -11.30 14.44
C PRO A 161 -4.58 -10.72 14.93
N LYS A 162 -5.67 -11.14 14.29
CA LYS A 162 -7.04 -10.73 14.61
C LYS A 162 -7.94 -11.95 14.82
N PRO A 163 -8.99 -11.85 15.64
CA PRO A 163 -9.91 -12.97 15.90
C PRO A 163 -10.88 -13.16 14.71
N VAL A 164 -10.36 -13.61 13.58
CA VAL A 164 -11.13 -13.94 12.37
C VAL A 164 -11.02 -15.45 12.14
N SER A 165 -12.15 -16.10 11.88
CA SER A 165 -12.19 -17.55 11.67
C SER A 165 -11.70 -17.92 10.27
N GLY A 166 -10.99 -19.04 10.15
CA GLY A 166 -10.56 -19.58 8.86
C GLY A 166 -9.40 -18.83 8.20
N VAL A 167 -8.70 -17.98 8.97
CA VAL A 167 -7.49 -17.29 8.49
C VAL A 167 -6.31 -17.56 9.43
N SER A 168 -5.11 -17.56 8.86
CA SER A 168 -3.85 -17.65 9.59
C SER A 168 -3.04 -16.35 9.44
N PHE A 169 -2.33 -15.98 10.51
CA PHE A 169 -1.45 -14.80 10.53
C PHE A 169 0.04 -15.18 10.69
N ASP A 170 0.30 -16.43 11.02
CA ASP A 170 1.55 -16.97 11.54
C ASP A 170 1.80 -18.41 11.08
N ALA A 171 1.26 -18.79 9.91
CA ALA A 171 1.56 -20.07 9.28
C ALA A 171 3.07 -20.25 9.12
N ASP A 172 3.55 -21.51 9.18
CA ASP A 172 4.99 -21.82 9.12
C ASP A 172 5.66 -21.18 7.90
N VAL A 173 5.00 -21.19 6.74
CA VAL A 173 5.50 -20.55 5.51
C VAL A 173 5.78 -19.05 5.67
N ILE A 174 4.99 -18.33 6.48
CA ILE A 174 5.21 -16.91 6.76
C ILE A 174 6.45 -16.73 7.64
N LEU A 175 6.59 -17.56 8.67
CA LEU A 175 7.71 -17.50 9.59
C LEU A 175 9.03 -17.88 8.89
N ASP A 176 8.99 -18.90 8.04
CA ASP A 176 10.12 -19.34 7.21
C ASP A 176 10.55 -18.25 6.23
N ASN A 177 9.61 -17.60 5.55
CA ASN A 177 9.90 -16.48 4.66
C ASN A 177 10.49 -15.28 5.42
N ALA A 178 9.99 -14.98 6.61
CA ALA A 178 10.53 -13.91 7.45
C ALA A 178 11.96 -14.23 7.90
N GLN A 179 12.24 -15.47 8.31
CA GLN A 179 13.59 -15.91 8.66
C GLN A 179 14.54 -15.84 7.47
N TRP A 180 14.08 -16.28 6.30
CA TRP A 180 14.85 -16.18 5.05
C TRP A 180 15.20 -14.73 4.70
N ALA A 181 14.27 -13.80 4.86
CA ALA A 181 14.54 -12.37 4.66
C ALA A 181 15.59 -11.82 5.64
N VAL A 182 15.55 -12.26 6.91
CA VAL A 182 16.58 -11.92 7.91
C VAL A 182 17.94 -12.49 7.51
N ASP A 183 17.98 -13.73 7.02
CA ASP A 183 19.21 -14.39 6.63
C ASP A 183 19.85 -13.72 5.40
N ILE A 184 19.04 -13.32 4.42
CA ILE A 184 19.51 -12.49 3.30
C ILE A 184 20.05 -11.16 3.80
N ALA A 185 19.31 -10.47 4.68
CA ALA A 185 19.73 -9.16 5.17
C ALA A 185 21.12 -9.25 5.83
N ARG A 186 21.40 -10.33 6.58
CA ARG A 186 22.72 -10.58 7.18
C ARG A 186 23.86 -10.71 6.17
N GLU A 187 23.59 -11.06 4.91
CA GLU A 187 24.63 -11.08 3.87
C GLU A 187 25.01 -9.65 3.41
N TYR A 188 24.15 -8.66 3.63
CA TYR A 188 24.35 -7.27 3.22
C TYR A 188 24.82 -6.34 4.34
N VAL A 189 24.65 -6.73 5.61
CA VAL A 189 25.09 -5.94 6.77
C VAL A 189 26.16 -6.67 7.57
N ASP A 190 27.34 -6.05 7.69
CA ASP A 190 28.39 -6.48 8.62
C ASP A 190 27.96 -6.18 10.06
N TYR A 191 27.56 -7.21 10.81
CA TYR A 191 27.41 -7.17 12.28
C TYR A 191 28.35 -8.18 12.94
#